data_AF-A0A5E4QD66-F1
#
_entry.id   AF-A0A5E4QD66-F1
#
_cell.length_a   1.000
_cell.length_b   1.000
_cell.length_c   1.000
_cell.angle_alpha   90.00
_cell.angle_beta   90.00
_cell.angle_gamma   90.00
#
_symmetry.space_group_name_H-M   'P 1'
#
loop_
_entity.id
_entity.type
_entity.pdbx_description
1 polymer ?
#
loop_
_entity_poly.entity_id
_entity_poly.type
_entity_poly.pdbx_seq_one_letter_code
_entity_poly.pdbx_strand_id
1 'polypeptide(L)'
;MSLMDGNTNTPYEVRSSEKLGRYLVSSRDLDPGDVILTEAPIVFGPKAMSDPEVKMPCVGCYRPIFTDAGELCAKCGWPVCSGNCSGLTDTRHHGMECLILRSRAD
;
A
#
# COMPACT_ATOMS: atom_id res chain seq x y z
N MET A 1 -15.77 5.02 -10.63
CA MET A 1 -15.96 3.57 -10.84
C MET A 1 -16.84 3.10 -9.70
N SER A 2 -18.11 2.83 -9.99
CA SER A 2 -19.17 2.63 -9.00
C SER A 2 -18.96 1.28 -8.30
N LEU A 3 -18.90 1.26 -6.97
CA LEU A 3 -19.00 0.04 -6.16
C LEU A 3 -19.97 0.31 -5.01
N MET A 4 -21.24 0.43 -5.35
CA MET A 4 -22.35 0.38 -4.39
C MET A 4 -23.49 -0.40 -5.05
N ASP A 5 -23.28 -1.69 -5.29
CA ASP A 5 -24.36 -2.61 -5.64
C ASP A 5 -24.66 -3.47 -4.41
N GLY A 6 -25.73 -3.11 -3.71
CA GLY A 6 -26.26 -3.76 -2.51
C GLY A 6 -26.94 -5.11 -2.77
N ASN A 7 -26.25 -6.03 -3.43
CA ASN A 7 -26.64 -7.43 -3.52
C ASN A 7 -25.39 -8.31 -3.74
N THR A 8 -24.61 -8.55 -2.69
CA THR A 8 -23.31 -9.20 -2.83
C THR A 8 -23.42 -10.69 -2.55
N ASN A 9 -23.51 -11.50 -3.61
CA ASN A 9 -23.21 -12.94 -3.56
C ASN A 9 -21.69 -13.13 -3.40
N THR A 10 -21.13 -12.64 -2.29
CA THR A 10 -19.72 -12.81 -1.95
C THR A 10 -19.44 -14.27 -1.60
N PRO A 11 -18.24 -14.80 -1.90
CA PRO A 11 -17.86 -16.18 -1.55
C PRO A 11 -17.60 -16.36 -0.05
N TYR A 12 -17.86 -15.33 0.75
CA TYR A 12 -17.79 -15.33 2.20
C TYR A 12 -19.00 -14.63 2.81
N GLU A 13 -19.24 -14.93 4.08
CA GLU A 13 -20.15 -14.23 4.98
C GLU A 13 -19.44 -13.84 6.28
N VAL A 14 -19.90 -12.77 6.91
CA VAL A 14 -19.36 -12.28 8.19
C VAL A 14 -20.15 -12.92 9.33
N ARG A 15 -19.46 -13.56 10.27
CA ARG A 15 -20.03 -14.12 11.50
C ARG A 15 -19.31 -13.58 12.74
N SER A 16 -19.88 -13.84 13.91
CA SER A 16 -19.31 -13.44 15.20
C SER A 16 -19.44 -14.56 16.24
N SER A 17 -18.47 -14.66 17.14
CA SER A 17 -18.49 -15.58 18.28
C SER A 17 -17.79 -14.98 19.49
N GLU A 18 -18.10 -15.45 20.69
CA GLU A 18 -17.43 -15.00 21.92
C GLU A 18 -15.92 -15.30 21.91
N LYS A 19 -15.50 -16.39 21.26
CA LYS A 19 -14.10 -16.82 21.22
C LYS A 19 -13.24 -16.03 20.23
N LEU A 20 -13.77 -15.76 19.02
CA LEU A 20 -12.99 -15.20 17.91
C LEU A 20 -13.31 -13.73 17.61
N GLY A 21 -14.36 -13.17 18.19
CA GLY A 21 -14.91 -11.90 17.73
C GLY A 21 -15.54 -12.06 16.34
N ARG A 22 -15.32 -11.08 15.45
CA ARG A 22 -15.83 -11.05 14.08
C ARG A 22 -14.90 -11.78 13.12
N TYR A 23 -15.44 -12.68 12.30
CA TYR A 23 -14.67 -13.51 11.37
C TYR A 23 -15.44 -13.74 10.06
N LEU A 24 -14.72 -14.22 9.03
CA LEU A 24 -15.30 -14.62 7.75
C LEU A 24 -15.40 -16.14 7.69
N VAL A 25 -16.48 -16.66 7.11
CA VAL A 25 -16.60 -18.07 6.70
C VAL A 25 -17.03 -18.15 5.24
N SER A 26 -16.70 -19.24 4.55
CA SER A 26 -17.13 -19.44 3.17
C SER A 26 -18.66 -19.57 3.09
N SER A 27 -19.28 -18.91 2.11
CA SER A 27 -20.73 -18.98 1.85
C SER A 27 -21.10 -20.10 0.87
N ARG A 28 -20.10 -20.73 0.25
CA ARG A 28 -20.20 -21.85 -0.70
C ARG A 28 -18.94 -22.71 -0.64
N ASP A 29 -18.94 -23.84 -1.35
CA ASP A 29 -17.73 -24.59 -1.64
C ASP A 29 -16.79 -23.76 -2.54
N LEU A 30 -15.48 -23.82 -2.26
CA LEU A 30 -14.45 -23.06 -2.97
C LEU A 30 -13.55 -24.01 -3.76
N ASP A 31 -13.26 -23.64 -5.01
CA ASP A 31 -12.34 -24.36 -5.88
C ASP A 31 -10.92 -23.74 -5.85
N PRO A 32 -9.86 -24.50 -6.15
CA PRO A 32 -8.51 -23.95 -6.26
C PRO A 32 -8.45 -22.79 -7.27
N GLY A 33 -7.99 -21.62 -6.80
CA GLY A 33 -7.89 -20.40 -7.60
C GLY A 33 -9.07 -19.43 -7.42
N ASP A 34 -10.09 -19.78 -6.64
CA ASP A 34 -11.17 -18.85 -6.30
C ASP A 34 -10.67 -17.61 -5.56
N VAL A 35 -11.09 -16.43 -6.01
CA VAL A 35 -10.84 -15.17 -5.33
C VAL A 35 -11.89 -14.98 -4.24
N ILE A 36 -11.48 -15.11 -2.97
CA ILE A 36 -12.38 -14.96 -1.82
C ILE A 36 -12.66 -13.48 -1.52
N LEU A 37 -11.63 -12.65 -1.46
CA LEU A 37 -11.72 -11.24 -1.12
C LEU A 37 -10.73 -10.45 -1.97
N THR A 38 -11.14 -9.26 -2.41
CA THR A 38 -10.24 -8.27 -3.01
C THR A 38 -10.61 -6.91 -2.43
N GLU A 39 -9.62 -6.20 -1.90
CA GLU A 39 -9.81 -4.88 -1.31
C GLU A 39 -8.64 -3.97 -1.66
N ALA A 40 -8.91 -2.69 -1.85
CA ALA A 40 -7.86 -1.68 -1.97
C ALA A 40 -7.28 -1.38 -0.57
N PRO A 41 -5.97 -1.14 -0.44
CA PRO A 41 -5.39 -0.78 0.85
C PRO A 41 -5.97 0.53 1.38
N ILE A 42 -6.25 0.59 2.68
CA ILE A 42 -6.69 1.83 3.35
C ILE A 42 -5.54 2.83 3.42
N VAL A 43 -4.34 2.35 3.78
CA VAL A 43 -3.08 3.11 3.82
C VAL A 43 -1.96 2.20 3.34
N PHE A 44 -0.98 2.75 2.62
CA PHE A 44 0.20 2.04 2.15
C PHE A 44 1.42 2.98 2.19
N GLY A 45 2.61 2.41 2.36
CA GLY A 45 3.84 3.17 2.46
C GLY A 45 5.08 2.28 2.48
N PRO A 46 6.28 2.87 2.28
CA PRO A 46 7.53 2.13 2.35
C PRO A 46 7.73 1.51 3.75
N LYS A 47 8.06 0.22 3.80
CA LYS A 47 8.52 -0.41 5.05
C LYS A 47 9.95 0.03 5.34
N ALA A 48 10.20 0.55 6.54
CA ALA A 48 11.56 0.83 7.00
C ALA A 48 12.37 -0.47 7.09
N MET A 49 13.50 -0.52 6.39
CA MET A 49 14.43 -1.64 6.40
C MET A 49 15.76 -1.10 6.94
N SER A 50 16.31 -1.76 7.96
CA SER A 50 17.56 -1.35 8.62
C SER A 50 18.83 -1.80 7.88
N ASP A 51 18.67 -2.65 6.87
CA ASP A 51 19.78 -3.21 6.10
C ASP A 51 20.06 -2.33 4.87
N PRO A 52 21.25 -1.70 4.80
CA PRO A 52 21.63 -0.79 3.71
C PRO A 52 21.80 -1.48 2.36
N GLU A 53 21.94 -2.81 2.31
CA GLU A 53 21.97 -3.58 1.06
C GLU A 53 20.56 -3.86 0.51
N VAL A 54 19.51 -3.47 1.25
CA VAL A 54 18.14 -3.76 0.86
C VAL A 54 17.56 -2.65 0.01
N LYS A 55 16.99 -3.08 -1.12
CA LYS A 55 16.09 -2.30 -1.95
C LYS A 55 15.02 -1.60 -1.10
N MET A 56 15.03 -0.27 -1.10
CA MET A 56 13.88 0.51 -0.65
C MET A 56 12.91 0.69 -1.81
N PRO A 57 11.59 0.73 -1.58
CA PRO A 57 10.66 1.12 -2.61
C PRO A 57 10.73 2.63 -2.83
N CYS A 58 10.66 3.07 -4.09
CA CYS A 58 10.48 4.48 -4.43
C CYS A 58 9.26 5.03 -3.69
N VAL A 59 9.42 6.13 -2.95
CA VAL A 59 8.30 6.71 -2.19
C VAL A 59 7.14 7.19 -3.08
N GLY A 60 7.41 7.50 -4.35
CA GLY A 60 6.39 7.91 -5.31
C GLY A 60 5.55 6.77 -5.87
N CYS A 61 6.19 5.70 -6.36
CA CYS A 61 5.50 4.65 -7.15
C CYS A 61 5.69 3.23 -6.62
N TYR A 62 6.36 3.06 -5.48
CA TYR A 62 6.65 1.78 -4.82
C TYR A 62 7.44 0.76 -5.64
N ARG A 63 7.97 1.13 -6.80
CA ARG A 63 8.90 0.28 -7.53
C ARG A 63 10.16 0.06 -6.66
N PRO A 64 10.66 -1.18 -6.53
CA PRO A 64 11.90 -1.45 -5.84
C PRO A 64 13.07 -0.69 -6.49
N ILE A 65 13.89 -0.01 -5.69
CA ILE A 65 15.10 0.68 -6.13
C ILE A 65 16.27 0.28 -5.23
N PHE A 66 17.48 0.31 -5.77
CA PHE A 66 18.69 0.17 -4.96
C PHE A 66 19.05 1.56 -4.41
N THR A 67 19.35 1.64 -3.11
CA THR A 67 19.57 2.91 -2.39
C THR A 67 20.95 3.50 -2.60
N ASP A 68 21.94 2.66 -2.91
CA ASP A 68 23.33 3.05 -3.23
C ASP A 68 23.44 3.82 -4.55
N ALA A 69 22.57 3.51 -5.53
CA ALA A 69 22.50 4.15 -6.84
C ALA A 69 21.21 4.97 -7.05
N GLY A 70 20.33 5.05 -6.05
CA GLY A 70 19.02 5.66 -6.15
C GLY A 70 19.06 7.19 -6.09
N GLU A 71 18.23 7.84 -6.88
CA GLU A 71 18.01 9.29 -6.76
C GLU A 71 17.22 9.60 -5.47
N LEU A 72 17.30 10.84 -5.00
CA LEU A 72 16.51 11.34 -3.87
C LEU A 72 15.47 12.35 -4.34
N CYS A 73 14.32 12.39 -3.68
CA CYS A 73 13.34 13.43 -3.89
C CYS A 73 13.95 14.79 -3.52
N ALA A 74 14.00 15.72 -4.47
CA ALA A 74 14.61 17.04 -4.28
C ALA A 74 13.94 17.91 -3.18
N LYS A 75 12.75 17.54 -2.71
CA LYS A 75 12.01 18.28 -1.68
C LYS A 75 12.18 17.74 -0.28
N CYS A 76 12.15 16.41 -0.10
CA CYS A 76 12.15 15.77 1.21
C CYS A 76 13.36 14.86 1.46
N GLY A 77 14.19 14.60 0.44
CA GLY A 77 15.39 13.76 0.55
C GLY A 77 15.14 12.25 0.56
N TRP A 78 13.92 11.78 0.36
CA TRP A 78 13.61 10.33 0.39
C TRP A 78 13.95 9.62 -0.92
N PRO A 79 14.34 8.33 -0.90
CA PRO A 79 14.73 7.60 -2.12
C PRO A 79 13.62 7.47 -3.17
N VAL A 80 13.98 7.69 -4.43
CA VAL A 80 13.10 7.65 -5.60
C VAL A 80 13.74 6.92 -6.78
N CYS A 81 12.91 6.37 -7.66
CA CYS A 81 13.40 5.75 -8.90
C CYS A 81 13.85 6.77 -9.94
N SER A 82 13.40 8.02 -9.82
CA SER A 82 13.77 9.16 -10.65
C SER A 82 13.17 10.43 -10.03
N GLY A 83 13.84 11.57 -10.16
CA GLY A 83 13.35 12.89 -9.77
C GLY A 83 12.09 13.32 -10.51
N ASN A 84 11.76 12.68 -11.65
CA ASN A 84 10.55 12.92 -12.42
C ASN A 84 9.49 11.82 -12.23
N CYS A 85 9.58 11.01 -11.17
CA CYS A 85 8.56 10.01 -10.88
C CYS A 85 7.18 10.67 -10.65
N SER A 86 6.17 10.26 -11.42
CA SER A 86 4.81 10.83 -11.36
C SER A 86 4.18 10.72 -9.97
N GLY A 87 4.54 9.69 -9.23
CA GLY A 87 4.08 9.47 -7.86
C GLY A 87 4.58 10.50 -6.85
N LEU A 88 5.60 11.31 -7.18
CA LEU A 88 6.09 12.40 -6.32
C LEU A 88 5.11 13.56 -6.20
N THR A 89 4.25 13.74 -7.21
CA THR A 89 3.24 14.80 -7.24
C THR A 89 1.82 14.28 -7.04
N ASP A 90 1.60 12.96 -7.06
CA ASP A 90 0.28 12.38 -6.79
C ASP A 90 -0.07 12.54 -5.30
N THR A 91 -1.15 13.26 -5.02
CA THR A 91 -1.65 13.53 -3.66
C THR A 91 -2.16 12.30 -2.93
N ARG A 92 -2.46 11.21 -3.66
CA ARG A 92 -2.82 9.90 -3.10
C ARG A 92 -1.59 9.04 -2.75
N HIS A 93 -0.40 9.51 -3.11
CA HIS A 93 0.89 8.85 -2.88
C HIS A 93 1.81 9.81 -2.12
N HIS A 94 3.02 10.06 -2.63
CA HIS A 94 4.03 10.85 -1.96
C HIS A 94 3.68 12.34 -1.82
N GLY A 95 2.85 12.89 -2.71
CA GLY A 95 2.66 14.35 -2.82
C GLY A 95 2.24 15.02 -1.50
N MET A 96 1.34 14.39 -0.74
CA MET A 96 0.91 14.89 0.57
C MET A 96 1.94 14.64 1.68
N GLU A 97 2.50 13.42 1.77
CA GLU A 97 3.49 13.09 2.80
C GLU A 97 4.81 13.86 2.60
N CYS A 98 5.16 14.26 1.38
CA CYS A 98 6.37 15.02 1.07
C CYS A 98 6.49 16.31 1.91
N LEU A 99 5.36 16.98 2.16
CA LEU A 99 5.28 18.19 2.97
C LEU A 99 5.60 17.95 4.45
N ILE A 100 5.30 16.75 4.95
CA ILE A 100 5.58 16.31 6.31
C ILE A 100 7.01 15.75 6.39
N LEU A 101 7.41 14.96 5.40
CA LEU A 101 8.71 14.30 5.37
C LEU A 101 9.87 15.28 5.20
N ARG A 102 9.64 16.45 4.58
CA ARG A 102 10.63 17.54 4.49
C ARG A 102 10.80 18.33 5.79
N SER A 103 9.88 18.21 6.75
CA SER A 103 9.96 18.95 8.03
C SER A 103 10.72 18.16 9.11
N ARG A 104 11.59 17.23 8.71
CA ARG A 104 12.48 16.55 9.64
C ARG A 104 13.42 17.59 10.25
N ALA A 105 13.47 17.65 11.58
CA ALA A 105 14.57 18.30 12.26
C ALA A 105 15.82 17.43 12.03
N ASP A 106 16.89 18.08 11.58
CA ASP A 106 18.20 17.48 11.33
C ASP A 106 18.72 16.71 12.56
#